data_AF-A0AAD5LVD2-F1
#
_entry.id   AF-A0AAD5LVD2-F1
#
_cell.length_a   1.000
_cell.length_b   1.000
_cell.length_c   1.000
_cell.angle_alpha   90.00
_cell.angle_beta   90.00
_cell.angle_gamma   90.00
#
_symmetry.space_group_name_H-M   'P 1'
#
loop_
_entity.id
_entity.type
_entity.pdbx_description
1 polymer ?
#
loop_
_entity_poly.entity_id
_entity_poly.type
_entity_poly.pdbx_seq_one_letter_code
_entity_poly.pdbx_strand_id
1 'polypeptide(L)'
;MEITVRVEVQYNAPENAVIRDMLRMFRTPVWVRFMVRYISPHLKNCAPVNKEVMESLASWRTACSGQSCVICMNDVTEAVKLPCGHSFHEACIQSWLKLRSTCPTCRHQLPKAFSGCYAVRTLNSALVLREEHRHSSKDAILNSRVGQDPVRAVVSVTLGQVAEENRHQQFPFRVCRFFD
;
A
#
# COMPACT_ATOMS: atom_id res chain seq x y z
N MET A 1 14.99 7.95 -7.82
CA MET A 1 13.51 7.90 -7.75
C MET A 1 13.07 7.46 -6.37
N GLU A 2 12.02 8.09 -5.81
CA GLU A 2 11.43 7.72 -4.52
C GLU A 2 9.94 7.37 -4.68
N ILE A 3 9.50 6.34 -3.95
CA ILE A 3 8.12 5.85 -3.97
C ILE A 3 7.62 5.83 -2.54
N THR A 4 6.45 6.42 -2.27
CA THR A 4 5.84 6.35 -0.93
C THR A 4 4.63 5.42 -0.97
N VAL A 5 4.65 4.39 -0.14
CA VAL A 5 3.54 3.46 0.05
C VAL A 5 2.90 3.74 1.41
N ARG A 6 1.58 3.90 1.45
CA ARG A 6 0.81 4.08 2.69
C ARG A 6 0.08 2.78 3.00
N VAL A 7 0.23 2.30 4.23
CA VAL A 7 -0.44 1.10 4.73
C VAL A 7 -1.14 1.47 6.03
N GLU A 8 -2.44 1.18 6.10
CA GLU A 8 -3.18 1.24 7.36
C GLU A 8 -2.98 -0.09 8.10
N VAL A 9 -2.60 -0.01 9.37
CA VAL A 9 -2.36 -1.16 10.23
C VAL A 9 -3.20 -1.04 11.49
N GLN A 10 -3.69 -2.17 11.97
CA GLN A 10 -4.36 -2.29 13.26
C GLN A 10 -3.38 -2.90 14.27
N TYR A 11 -3.27 -2.30 15.44
CA TYR A 11 -2.36 -2.71 16.49
C TYR A 11 -3.08 -2.76 17.85
N ASN A 12 -2.93 -3.87 18.55
CA ASN A 12 -3.46 -4.02 19.90
C ASN A 12 -2.47 -3.44 20.90
N ALA A 13 -2.86 -2.36 21.57
CA ALA A 13 -2.04 -1.74 22.60
C ALA A 13 -2.05 -2.57 23.89
N PRO A 14 -0.98 -2.48 24.71
CA PRO A 14 -0.98 -3.03 26.06
C PRO A 14 -2.11 -2.47 26.92
N GLU A 15 -2.58 -3.26 27.88
CA GLU A 15 -3.57 -2.82 28.85
C GLU A 15 -3.10 -1.57 29.59
N ASN A 16 -3.97 -0.56 29.67
CA ASN A 16 -3.73 0.75 30.28
C ASN A 16 -2.76 1.68 29.53
N ALA A 17 -2.32 1.34 28.32
CA ALA A 17 -1.50 2.26 27.53
C ALA A 17 -2.27 3.54 27.18
N VAL A 18 -1.57 4.67 27.19
CA VAL A 18 -2.12 5.95 26.68
C VAL A 18 -1.58 6.27 25.29
N ILE A 19 -2.22 7.20 24.59
CA ILE A 19 -1.79 7.62 23.24
C ILE A 19 -0.31 8.04 23.20
N ARG A 20 0.20 8.70 24.26
CA ARG A 20 1.62 9.07 24.38
C ARG A 20 2.55 7.86 24.29
N ASP A 21 2.18 6.73 24.90
CA ASP A 21 2.99 5.52 24.90
C ASP A 21 3.07 4.93 23.49
N MET A 22 1.97 4.96 22.74
CA MET A 22 1.93 4.55 21.34
C MET A 22 2.84 5.41 20.47
N LEU A 23 2.78 6.73 20.62
CA LEU A 23 3.62 7.66 19.87
C LEU A 23 5.11 7.51 20.21
N ARG A 24 5.45 7.16 21.46
CA ARG A 24 6.82 6.82 21.86
C ARG A 24 7.26 5.51 21.21
N MET A 25 6.42 4.48 21.24
CA MET A 25 6.70 3.20 20.60
C MET A 25 6.99 3.37 19.11
N PHE A 26 6.24 4.21 18.39
CA PHE A 26 6.43 4.45 16.95
C PHE A 26 7.82 4.98 16.58
N ARG A 27 8.55 5.57 17.55
CA ARG A 27 9.90 6.12 17.36
C ARG A 27 11.01 5.12 17.73
N THR A 28 10.66 3.92 18.18
CA THR A 28 11.65 2.92 18.60
C THR A 28 12.14 2.06 17.43
N PRO A 29 13.41 1.58 17.48
CA PRO A 29 13.90 0.60 16.50
C PRO A 29 13.08 -0.69 16.47
N VAL A 30 12.47 -1.07 17.60
CA VAL A 30 11.60 -2.24 17.73
C VAL A 30 10.38 -2.10 16.80
N TRP A 31 9.72 -0.93 16.83
CA TRP A 31 8.60 -0.65 15.96
C TRP A 31 8.98 -0.64 14.48
N VAL A 32 10.10 0.01 14.13
CA VAL A 32 10.59 0.01 12.74
C VAL A 32 10.84 -1.42 12.25
N ARG A 33 11.51 -2.26 13.04
CA ARG A 33 11.77 -3.66 12.69
C ARG A 33 10.48 -4.47 12.53
N PHE A 34 9.52 -4.27 13.43
CA PHE A 34 8.22 -4.93 13.37
C PHE A 34 7.44 -4.51 12.11
N MET A 35 7.34 -3.21 11.85
CA MET A 35 6.63 -2.66 10.69
C MET A 35 7.28 -3.05 9.37
N VAL A 36 8.60 -3.00 9.25
CA VAL A 36 9.29 -3.46 8.03
C VAL A 36 8.99 -4.92 7.75
N ARG A 37 8.98 -5.78 8.78
CA ARG A 37 8.61 -7.20 8.63
C ARG A 37 7.15 -7.39 8.23
N TYR A 38 6.25 -6.65 8.87
CA TYR A 38 4.82 -6.71 8.59
C TYR A 38 4.47 -6.22 7.18
N ILE A 39 5.07 -5.10 6.75
CA ILE A 39 4.76 -4.42 5.50
C ILE A 39 5.54 -5.02 4.31
N SER A 40 6.69 -5.67 4.53
CA SER A 40 7.50 -6.26 3.45
C SER A 40 6.71 -7.15 2.47
N PRO A 41 5.85 -8.09 2.91
CA PRO A 41 5.00 -8.87 2.01
C PRO A 41 4.04 -8.00 1.18
N HIS A 42 3.49 -6.93 1.76
CA HIS A 42 2.62 -5.99 1.05
C HIS A 42 3.40 -5.19 0.01
N LEU A 43 4.62 -4.77 0.32
CA LEU A 43 5.49 -4.08 -0.63
C LEU A 43 5.92 -4.98 -1.78
N LYS A 44 6.24 -6.25 -1.51
CA LYS A 44 6.56 -7.26 -2.55
C LYS A 44 5.42 -7.47 -3.52
N ASN A 45 4.22 -7.31 -3.01
CA ASN A 45 3.00 -7.45 -3.76
C ASN A 45 2.57 -6.15 -4.46
N CYS A 46 3.06 -4.99 -4.02
CA CYS A 46 2.71 -3.70 -4.55
C CYS A 46 3.59 -3.37 -5.76
N ALA A 47 3.03 -3.56 -6.95
CA ALA A 47 3.69 -3.27 -8.21
C ALA A 47 2.72 -2.43 -9.06
N PRO A 48 2.50 -1.14 -8.72
CA PRO A 48 1.56 -0.31 -9.45
C PRO A 48 1.91 -0.26 -10.93
N VAL A 49 0.89 -0.21 -11.78
CA VAL A 49 1.08 -0.02 -13.21
C VAL A 49 1.56 1.41 -13.50
N ASN A 50 2.27 1.62 -14.61
CA ASN A 50 2.73 2.93 -15.05
C ASN A 50 1.54 3.90 -15.22
N LYS A 51 1.76 5.17 -14.86
CA LYS A 51 0.78 6.25 -14.99
C LYS A 51 0.20 6.36 -16.41
N GLU A 52 1.02 6.16 -17.44
CA GLU A 52 0.58 6.18 -18.84
C GLU A 52 -0.50 5.12 -19.13
N VAL A 53 -0.33 3.92 -18.56
CA VAL A 53 -1.33 2.84 -18.68
C VAL A 53 -2.62 3.20 -17.95
N MET A 54 -2.52 3.82 -16.76
CA MET A 54 -3.68 4.27 -16.00
C MET A 54 -4.49 5.33 -16.76
N GLU A 55 -3.82 6.27 -17.41
CA GLU A 55 -4.45 7.33 -18.20
C GLU A 55 -5.06 6.78 -19.50
N SER A 56 -4.48 5.71 -20.05
CA SER A 56 -4.96 5.07 -21.28
C SER A 56 -6.22 4.21 -21.08
N LEU A 57 -6.60 3.84 -19.86
CA LEU A 57 -7.75 2.94 -19.60
C LEU A 57 -9.05 3.45 -20.22
N ALA A 58 -9.28 4.76 -20.21
CA ALA A 58 -10.48 5.37 -20.81
C ALA A 58 -10.55 5.15 -22.32
N SER A 59 -9.41 5.09 -23.01
CA SER A 59 -9.34 4.81 -24.46
C SER A 59 -9.59 3.33 -24.79
N TRP A 60 -9.51 2.44 -23.80
CA TRP A 60 -9.75 1.00 -23.95
C TRP A 60 -11.17 0.59 -23.57
N ARG A 61 -12.08 1.56 -23.38
CA ARG A 61 -13.49 1.28 -23.13
C ARG A 61 -14.12 0.59 -24.33
N THR A 62 -15.01 -0.35 -24.05
CA THR A 62 -15.72 -1.15 -25.03
C THR A 62 -17.07 -1.54 -24.46
N ALA A 63 -18.11 -1.44 -25.29
CA ALA A 63 -19.40 -2.02 -24.97
C ALA A 63 -19.26 -3.55 -25.01
N CYS A 64 -19.65 -4.21 -23.92
CA CYS A 64 -19.64 -5.67 -23.86
C CYS A 64 -20.90 -6.10 -23.14
N SER A 65 -21.63 -7.06 -23.69
CA SER A 65 -22.85 -7.60 -23.08
C SER A 65 -22.64 -9.09 -22.80
N GLY A 66 -22.90 -9.51 -21.56
CA GLY A 66 -22.84 -10.92 -21.17
C GLY A 66 -21.48 -11.42 -20.68
N GLN A 67 -20.56 -10.53 -20.31
CA GLN A 67 -19.34 -10.90 -19.59
C GLN A 67 -19.45 -10.49 -18.12
N SER A 68 -18.98 -11.35 -17.21
CA SER A 68 -18.93 -11.07 -15.78
C SER A 68 -17.54 -10.58 -15.36
N CYS A 69 -17.50 -9.57 -14.49
CA CYS A 69 -16.26 -9.03 -13.94
C CYS A 69 -15.78 -9.94 -12.81
N VAL A 70 -14.63 -10.60 -12.96
CA VAL A 70 -14.08 -11.50 -11.92
C VAL A 70 -13.65 -10.78 -10.63
N ILE A 71 -13.56 -9.44 -10.64
CA ILE A 71 -13.19 -8.64 -9.47
C ILE A 71 -14.39 -8.44 -8.53
N CYS A 72 -15.56 -8.10 -9.08
CA CYS A 72 -16.77 -7.82 -8.30
C CYS A 72 -17.87 -8.88 -8.47
N MET A 73 -17.66 -9.86 -9.34
CA MET A 73 -18.60 -10.95 -9.68
C MET A 73 -19.94 -10.49 -10.26
N ASN A 74 -20.01 -9.27 -10.79
CA ASN A 74 -21.22 -8.70 -11.43
C ASN A 74 -21.05 -8.57 -12.95
N ASP A 75 -22.17 -8.46 -13.65
CA ASP A 75 -22.20 -8.25 -15.11
C ASP A 75 -21.57 -6.92 -15.51
N VAL A 76 -20.84 -6.96 -16.62
CA VAL A 76 -20.20 -5.81 -17.24
C VAL A 76 -21.07 -5.32 -18.39
N THR A 77 -21.49 -4.06 -18.32
CA THR A 77 -22.19 -3.33 -19.40
C THR A 77 -21.21 -2.45 -20.18
N GLU A 78 -20.35 -1.74 -19.45
CA GLU A 78 -19.22 -1.00 -19.99
C GLU A 78 -17.92 -1.59 -19.45
N ALA A 79 -17.12 -2.12 -20.37
CA ALA A 79 -15.88 -2.81 -20.05
C ALA A 79 -14.67 -1.96 -20.44
N VAL A 80 -13.57 -2.14 -19.72
CA VAL A 80 -12.22 -1.82 -20.20
C VAL A 80 -11.56 -3.13 -20.59
N LYS A 81 -11.14 -3.22 -21.85
CA LYS A 81 -10.43 -4.39 -22.40
C LYS A 81 -8.92 -4.17 -22.30
N LEU A 82 -8.25 -4.98 -21.49
CA LEU A 82 -6.79 -4.93 -21.40
C LEU A 82 -6.13 -5.42 -22.70
N PRO A 83 -4.85 -5.08 -22.97
CA PRO A 83 -4.11 -5.57 -24.13
C PRO A 83 -4.04 -7.10 -24.24
N CYS A 84 -4.18 -7.82 -23.12
CA CYS A 84 -4.27 -9.29 -23.10
C CYS A 84 -5.64 -9.85 -23.51
N GLY A 85 -6.62 -8.99 -23.80
CA GLY A 85 -7.96 -9.36 -24.28
C GLY A 85 -9.04 -9.50 -23.21
N HIS A 86 -8.71 -9.45 -21.92
CA HIS A 86 -9.67 -9.59 -20.82
C HIS A 86 -10.37 -8.27 -20.47
N SER A 87 -11.65 -8.36 -20.09
CA SER A 87 -12.55 -7.24 -19.87
C SER A 87 -12.99 -7.13 -18.41
N PHE A 88 -13.08 -5.91 -17.88
CA PHE A 88 -13.49 -5.63 -16.50
C PHE A 88 -14.24 -4.29 -16.43
N HIS A 89 -14.99 -4.01 -15.36
CA HIS A 89 -15.44 -2.63 -15.12
C HIS A 89 -14.22 -1.72 -14.92
N GLU A 90 -14.28 -0.51 -15.47
CA GLU A 90 -13.21 0.48 -15.36
C GLU A 90 -12.80 0.72 -13.90
N ALA A 91 -13.76 0.98 -13.02
CA ALA A 91 -13.50 1.21 -11.59
C ALA A 91 -12.82 0.00 -10.91
N CYS A 92 -13.22 -1.21 -11.30
CA CYS A 92 -12.66 -2.45 -10.74
C CYS A 92 -11.19 -2.62 -11.17
N ILE A 93 -10.92 -2.53 -12.49
CA ILE A 93 -9.55 -2.72 -12.98
C ILE A 93 -8.64 -1.57 -12.58
N GLN A 94 -9.14 -0.33 -12.52
CA GLN A 94 -8.36 0.81 -12.06
C GLN A 94 -7.93 0.63 -10.60
N SER A 95 -8.81 0.11 -9.74
CA SER A 95 -8.49 -0.16 -8.34
C SER A 95 -7.44 -1.26 -8.20
N TRP A 96 -7.54 -2.31 -9.02
CA TRP A 96 -6.54 -3.38 -9.09
C TRP A 96 -5.17 -2.86 -9.57
N LEU A 97 -5.17 -2.06 -10.64
CA LEU A 97 -3.94 -1.57 -11.29
C LEU A 97 -3.13 -0.56 -10.46
N LYS A 98 -3.79 0.10 -9.49
CA LYS A 98 -3.11 0.93 -8.47
C LYS A 98 -2.21 0.12 -7.54
N LEU A 99 -2.42 -1.19 -7.41
CA LEU A 99 -1.68 -2.07 -6.51
C LEU A 99 -0.87 -3.13 -7.26
N ARG A 100 -1.37 -3.60 -8.39
CA ARG A 100 -0.80 -4.71 -9.17
C ARG A 100 -0.65 -4.28 -10.62
N SER A 101 0.39 -4.74 -11.29
CA SER A 101 0.65 -4.43 -12.70
C SER A 101 0.32 -5.64 -13.59
N THR A 102 -0.60 -6.50 -13.14
CA THR A 102 -0.92 -7.77 -13.81
C THR A 102 -2.41 -7.90 -14.05
N CYS A 103 -2.81 -8.54 -15.14
CA CYS A 103 -4.21 -8.89 -15.39
C CYS A 103 -4.75 -9.83 -14.27
N PRO A 104 -5.92 -9.56 -13.67
CA PRO A 104 -6.53 -10.43 -12.66
C PRO A 104 -6.82 -11.85 -13.16
N THR A 105 -7.09 -12.03 -14.47
CA THR A 105 -7.48 -13.31 -15.05
C THR A 105 -6.27 -14.14 -15.49
N CYS A 106 -5.41 -13.59 -16.35
CA CYS A 106 -4.30 -14.35 -16.97
C CYS A 106 -2.91 -13.97 -16.46
N ARG A 107 -2.81 -13.04 -15.49
CA ARG A 107 -1.54 -12.53 -14.95
C ARG A 107 -0.61 -11.87 -15.97
N HIS A 108 -1.09 -11.55 -17.18
CA HIS A 108 -0.33 -10.79 -18.17
C HIS A 108 0.22 -9.50 -17.56
N GLN A 109 1.52 -9.27 -17.71
CA GLN A 109 2.26 -8.19 -17.08
C GLN A 109 2.15 -6.90 -17.90
N LEU A 110 1.55 -5.87 -17.31
CA LEU A 110 1.53 -4.51 -17.84
C LEU A 110 2.80 -3.76 -17.42
N PRO A 111 3.17 -2.67 -18.13
CA PRO A 111 4.29 -1.81 -17.76
C PRO A 111 4.19 -1.36 -16.30
N LYS A 112 5.21 -1.67 -15.49
CA LYS A 112 5.29 -1.27 -14.08
C LYS A 112 5.62 0.22 -14.00
N ALA A 113 5.09 0.91 -13.00
CA ALA A 113 5.50 2.29 -12.73
C ALA A 113 7.00 2.38 -12.40
N PHE A 114 7.55 1.31 -11.82
CA PHE A 114 8.93 1.26 -11.35
C PHE A 114 9.52 -0.15 -11.54
N SER A 115 10.79 -0.24 -11.93
CA SER A 115 11.57 -1.48 -12.02
C SER A 115 12.85 -1.37 -11.17
N GLY A 116 13.43 -2.51 -10.77
CA GLY A 116 14.71 -2.58 -10.05
C GLY A 116 14.62 -2.76 -8.53
N CYS A 117 15.77 -2.70 -7.84
CA CYS A 117 15.84 -2.88 -6.39
C CYS A 117 15.54 -1.57 -5.63
N TYR A 118 14.75 -1.68 -4.57
CA TYR A 118 14.43 -0.57 -3.68
C TYR A 118 14.81 -0.91 -2.24
N ALA A 119 15.26 0.09 -1.50
CA ALA A 119 15.49 0.01 -0.06
C ALA A 119 14.53 0.94 0.67
N VAL A 120 14.09 0.53 1.87
CA VAL A 120 13.34 1.40 2.76
C VAL A 120 14.26 2.53 3.20
N ARG A 121 13.91 3.77 2.84
CA ARG A 121 14.62 5.00 3.22
C ARG A 121 14.07 5.55 4.52
N THR A 122 12.75 5.69 4.60
CA THR A 122 12.06 6.22 5.77
C THR A 122 10.79 5.42 6.07
N LEU A 123 10.43 5.40 7.35
CA LEU A 123 9.19 4.81 7.83
C LEU A 123 8.57 5.78 8.83
N ASN A 124 7.45 6.38 8.44
CA ASN A 124 6.72 7.33 9.27
C ASN A 124 5.40 6.72 9.71
N SER A 125 5.15 6.66 11.01
CA SER A 125 3.90 6.13 11.57
C SER A 125 3.11 7.25 12.24
N ALA A 126 1.84 7.35 11.86
CA ALA A 126 0.89 8.29 12.42
C ALA A 126 -0.28 7.53 13.06
N LEU A 127 -0.71 7.96 14.24
CA LEU A 127 -1.89 7.41 14.90
C LEU A 127 -3.16 8.00 14.26
N VAL A 128 -4.16 7.17 13.97
CA VAL A 128 -5.47 7.65 13.52
C VAL A 128 -6.33 7.88 14.76
N LEU A 129 -6.60 9.14 15.06
CA LEU A 129 -7.45 9.52 16.19
C LEU A 129 -8.93 9.23 15.90
N ARG A 130 -9.66 8.85 16.95
CA ARG A 130 -11.13 8.71 16.92
C ARG A 130 -11.79 10.10 16.92
N GLU A 131 -13.03 10.20 16.45
CA GLU A 131 -13.76 11.48 16.37
C GLU A 131 -13.93 12.17 17.73
N GLU A 132 -14.04 11.40 18.81
CA GLU A 132 -14.08 11.91 20.19
C GLU A 132 -12.91 12.84 20.53
N HIS A 133 -11.75 12.66 19.89
CA HIS A 133 -10.56 13.46 20.11
C HIS A 133 -10.53 14.76 19.29
N ARG A 134 -11.49 14.99 18.39
CA ARG A 134 -11.49 16.15 17.46
C ARG A 134 -11.47 17.51 18.19
N HIS A 135 -12.15 17.61 19.32
CA HIS A 135 -12.27 18.84 20.11
C HIS A 135 -11.43 18.82 21.40
N SER A 136 -10.64 17.77 21.60
CA SER A 136 -9.83 17.60 22.81
C SER A 136 -8.52 18.39 22.70
N SER A 137 -8.01 18.90 23.84
CA SER A 137 -6.68 19.50 23.89
C SER A 137 -5.60 18.45 23.65
N LYS A 138 -4.41 18.88 23.21
CA LYS A 138 -3.28 17.99 22.95
C LYS A 138 -2.93 17.14 24.19
N ASP A 139 -2.92 17.73 25.38
CA ASP A 139 -2.61 17.00 26.61
C ASP A 139 -3.71 15.99 26.98
N ALA A 140 -4.98 16.34 26.76
CA ALA A 140 -6.07 15.40 26.94
C ALA A 140 -5.91 14.19 26.00
N ILE A 141 -5.64 14.43 24.71
CA ILE A 141 -5.41 13.36 23.72
C ILE A 141 -4.23 12.49 24.13
N LEU A 142 -3.08 13.09 24.46
CA LEU A 142 -1.87 12.33 24.79
C LEU A 142 -2.04 11.42 26.00
N ASN A 143 -2.93 11.78 26.93
CA ASN A 143 -3.20 11.03 28.15
C ASN A 143 -4.48 10.18 28.07
N SER A 144 -5.22 10.24 26.96
CA SER A 144 -6.37 9.36 26.71
C SER A 144 -5.91 7.90 26.71
N ARG A 145 -6.66 7.06 27.41
CA ARG A 145 -6.44 5.61 27.40
C ARG A 145 -6.79 5.04 26.04
N VAL A 146 -5.87 4.26 25.52
CA VAL A 146 -6.15 3.34 24.44
C VAL A 146 -6.90 2.18 25.09
N GLY A 147 -8.22 2.11 24.88
CA GLY A 147 -9.04 1.02 25.43
C GLY A 147 -8.65 -0.36 24.86
N GLN A 148 -9.55 -1.33 24.98
CA GLN A 148 -9.32 -2.66 24.40
C GLN A 148 -9.45 -2.71 22.87
N ASP A 149 -9.93 -1.62 22.26
CA ASP A 149 -10.09 -1.55 20.81
C ASP A 149 -8.73 -1.46 20.10
N PRO A 150 -8.56 -2.17 18.98
CA PRO A 150 -7.36 -2.05 18.15
C PRO A 150 -7.17 -0.61 17.67
N VAL A 151 -5.95 -0.11 17.83
CA VAL A 151 -5.62 1.22 17.34
C VAL A 151 -5.27 1.16 15.88
N ARG A 152 -5.77 2.14 15.13
CA ARG A 152 -5.42 2.33 13.73
C ARG A 152 -4.20 3.23 13.63
N ALA A 153 -3.20 2.80 12.88
CA ALA A 153 -2.05 3.60 12.53
C ALA A 153 -1.86 3.61 11.01
N VAL A 154 -1.46 4.75 10.46
CA VAL A 154 -1.05 4.86 9.05
C VAL A 154 0.47 4.87 9.02
N VAL A 155 1.04 3.90 8.32
CA VAL A 155 2.48 3.78 8.10
C VAL A 155 2.79 4.17 6.67
N SER A 156 3.53 5.26 6.52
CA SER A 156 4.06 5.73 5.24
C SER A 156 5.51 5.26 5.11
N VAL A 157 5.76 4.37 4.16
CA VAL A 157 7.10 3.84 3.86
C VAL A 157 7.59 4.48 2.58
N THR A 158 8.72 5.17 2.64
CA THR A 158 9.39 5.70 1.45
C THR A 158 10.49 4.75 1.01
N LEU A 159 10.41 4.32 -0.23
CA LEU A 159 11.34 3.44 -0.91
C LEU A 159 12.24 4.26 -1.84
N GLY A 160 13.55 4.11 -1.72
CA GLY A 160 14.52 4.70 -2.63
C GLY A 160 15.15 3.63 -3.51
N GLN A 161 15.29 3.92 -4.80
CA GLN A 161 15.96 3.02 -5.73
C GLN A 161 17.44 2.84 -5.33
N VAL A 162 17.92 1.60 -5.38
CA VAL A 162 19.32 1.24 -5.11
C VAL A 162 20.03 1.10 -6.44
N ALA A 163 21.03 1.95 -6.70
CA ALA A 163 21.89 1.83 -7.88
C ALA A 163 22.58 0.46 -7.90
N GLU A 164 22.78 -0.11 -9.11
CA GLU A 164 23.28 -1.47 -9.28
C GLU A 164 24.66 -1.71 -8.63
N GLU A 165 25.49 -0.67 -8.56
CA GLU A 165 26.81 -0.69 -7.94
C GLU A 165 26.77 -0.88 -6.41
N ASN A 166 25.67 -0.47 -5.76
CA ASN A 166 25.48 -0.60 -4.31
C ASN A 166 24.71 -1.88 -3.92
N ARG A 167 24.49 -2.80 -4.87
CA ARG A 167 23.82 -4.09 -4.65
C ARG A 167 24.62 -5.05 -3.75
N HIS A 168 25.80 -4.65 -3.24
CA HIS A 168 26.54 -5.34 -2.16
C HIS A 168 26.65 -4.57 -0.82
N GLN A 169 26.23 -3.30 -0.74
CA GLN A 169 26.21 -2.56 0.54
C GLN A 169 25.07 -3.06 1.45
N GLN A 170 25.42 -3.36 2.70
CA GLN A 170 24.52 -3.91 3.71
C GLN A 170 23.54 -2.84 4.21
N PHE A 171 22.46 -2.59 3.46
CA PHE A 171 21.38 -1.75 3.96
C PHE A 171 20.66 -2.50 5.09
N PRO A 172 20.38 -1.86 6.24
CA PRO A 172 19.79 -2.52 7.41
C PRO A 172 18.43 -3.18 7.11
N PHE A 173 17.75 -2.72 6.05
CA PHE A 173 16.50 -3.30 5.55
C PHE A 173 16.54 -3.40 4.03
N ARG A 174 17.36 -4.33 3.52
CA ARG A 174 17.31 -4.73 2.12
C ARG A 174 15.99 -5.43 1.84
N VAL A 175 15.21 -4.86 0.93
CA VAL A 175 14.15 -5.60 0.26
C VAL A 175 14.64 -5.92 -1.15
N CYS A 176 15.76 -6.63 -1.21
CA CYS A 176 16.26 -7.18 -2.46
C CYS A 176 15.33 -8.33 -2.87
N ARG A 177 14.97 -8.38 -4.16
CA ARG A 177 13.92 -9.22 -4.77
C ARG A 177 12.50 -8.68 -4.65
N PHE A 178 12.31 -7.43 -5.06
CA PHE A 178 10.97 -6.92 -5.40
C PHE A 178 10.54 -7.30 -6.82
N PHE A 179 11.50 -7.50 -7.74
CA PHE A 179 11.21 -7.53 -9.19
C PHE A 179 12.20 -8.37 -9.99
N ASP A 180 12.67 -9.51 -9.46
CA ASP A 180 13.28 -10.55 -10.30
C ASP A 180 12.17 -11.47 -10.84
#